data_AF-X1TNA5-F1
#
_entry.id   AF-X1TNA5-F1
#
_cell.length_a   1.000
_cell.length_b   1.000
_cell.length_c   1.000
_cell.angle_alpha   90.00
_cell.angle_beta   90.00
_cell.angle_gamma   90.00
#
_symmetry.space_group_name_H-M   'P 1'
#
loop_
_entity.id
_entity.type
_entity.pdbx_description
1 polymer ?
#
loop_
_entity_poly.entity_id
_entity_poly.type
_entity_poly.pdbx_seq_one_letter_code
_entity_poly.pdbx_strand_id
1 'polypeptide(L)' 'MPDRGHERVYSDKEIIRKLKDDLPDWELENGCIRRVYKTYNWKGTLMVVNTIGHLSEVAWHHPDMLVS' A
#
# COMPACT_ATOMS: atom_id res chain seq x y z
N MET A 1 -16.20 -6.51 13.87
CA MET A 1 -15.47 -5.36 13.32
C MET A 1 -15.00 -4.54 14.51
N PRO A 2 -13.68 -4.40 14.77
CA PRO A 2 -13.22 -3.45 15.77
C PRO A 2 -13.63 -2.04 15.34
N ASP A 3 -14.07 -1.23 16.29
CA ASP A 3 -14.48 0.16 16.07
C ASP A 3 -13.29 0.97 15.54
N ARG A 4 -13.25 1.18 14.21
CA ARG A 4 -12.27 2.04 13.56
C ARG A 4 -12.81 3.46 13.70
N GLY A 5 -12.30 4.22 14.67
CA GLY A 5 -12.66 5.62 14.84
C GLY A 5 -12.72 6.36 13.50
N HIS A 6 -13.66 7.29 13.35
CA HIS A 6 -14.03 7.99 12.12
C HIS A 6 -12.95 8.01 11.01
N GLU A 7 -13.07 7.08 10.06
CA GLU A 7 -12.23 7.05 8.86
C GLU A 7 -12.41 8.37 8.08
N ARG A 8 -11.30 9.07 7.83
CA ARG A 8 -11.29 10.34 7.10
C ARG A 8 -10.72 10.12 5.70
N VAL A 9 -11.45 10.57 4.69
CA VAL A 9 -10.94 10.64 3.32
C VAL A 9 -10.01 11.85 3.19
N TYR A 10 -8.78 11.60 2.75
CA TYR A 10 -7.80 12.64 2.45
C TYR A 10 -8.06 13.24 1.07
N SER A 11 -7.84 14.55 0.94
CA SER A 11 -7.78 15.20 -0.38
C SER A 11 -6.48 14.88 -1.11
N ASP A 12 -6.45 14.96 -2.43
CA ASP A 12 -5.24 14.70 -3.24
C ASP A 12 -4.04 15.51 -2.78
N LYS A 13 -4.24 16.78 -2.39
CA LYS A 13 -3.17 17.64 -1.87
C LYS A 13 -2.59 17.12 -0.56
N GLU A 14 -3.42 16.59 0.33
CA GLU A 14 -2.98 16.01 1.60
C GLU A 14 -2.27 14.67 1.38
N ILE A 15 -2.77 13.84 0.46
CA ILE A 15 -2.14 12.59 0.08
C ILE A 15 -0.75 12.87 -0.48
N ILE A 16 -0.64 13.73 -1.51
CA ILE A 16 0.64 14.07 -2.15
C ILE A 16 1.65 14.61 -1.13
N ARG A 17 1.20 15.45 -0.19
CA ARG A 17 2.07 15.96 0.88
C ARG A 17 2.56 14.83 1.79
N LYS A 18 1.66 13.97 2.27
CA LYS A 18 2.02 12.81 3.10
C LYS A 18 2.95 11.85 2.39
N LEU A 19 2.72 11.57 1.12
CA LEU A 19 3.60 10.71 0.33
C LEU A 19 5.01 11.31 0.26
N LYS A 20 5.14 12.61 0.00
CA LYS A 20 6.46 13.26 -0.01
C LYS A 20 7.19 13.22 1.33
N ASP A 21 6.45 13.39 2.42
CA ASP A 21 7.04 13.48 3.77
C ASP A 21 7.39 12.10 4.34
N ASP A 22 6.50 11.11 4.17
CA ASP A 22 6.57 9.81 4.88
C ASP A 22 6.86 8.62 3.96
N LEU A 23 6.48 8.70 2.68
CA LEU A 23 6.49 7.58 1.73
C LEU A 23 6.99 8.03 0.33
N PRO A 24 8.22 8.56 0.22
CA PRO A 24 8.68 9.35 -0.94
C PRO A 24 8.72 8.56 -2.26
N ASP A 25 8.66 7.24 -2.14
CA ASP A 25 8.72 6.27 -3.22
C ASP A 25 7.32 5.90 -3.78
N TRP A 26 6.25 6.39 -3.15
CA TRP A 26 4.87 6.13 -3.50
C TRP A 26 4.26 7.31 -4.26
N GLU A 27 3.36 7.01 -5.18
CA GLU A 27 2.71 8.00 -6.04
C GLU A 27 1.19 7.87 -5.97
N LEU A 28 0.46 8.98 -6.14
CA LEU A 28 -1.00 8.99 -6.25
C LEU A 28 -1.41 8.95 -7.73
N GLU A 29 -2.17 7.94 -8.12
CA GLU A 29 -2.67 7.75 -9.48
C GLU A 29 -4.12 7.27 -9.46
N ASN A 30 -5.03 8.01 -10.12
CA ASN A 30 -6.45 7.65 -10.25
C ASN A 30 -7.15 7.32 -8.91
N GLY A 31 -6.82 8.06 -7.85
CA GLY A 31 -7.38 7.85 -6.52
C GLY A 31 -6.75 6.73 -5.70
N CYS A 32 -5.73 6.04 -6.23
CA CYS A 32 -4.99 5.00 -5.52
C CYS A 32 -3.51 5.38 -5.35
N ILE A 33 -2.91 5.03 -4.22
CA ILE A 33 -1.46 5.13 -4.06
C ILE A 33 -0.78 3.88 -4.63
N ARG A 34 0.37 4.03 -5.29
CA ARG A 34 1.05 2.94 -5.98
C ARG A 34 2.55 2.93 -5.69
N ARG A 35 3.11 1.72 -5.66
CA ARG A 35 4.56 1.48 -5.58
C ARG A 35 4.92 0.21 -6.35
N VAL A 36 6.03 0.27 -7.09
CA VAL A 36 6.64 -0.89 -7.75
C VAL A 36 7.84 -1.37 -6.93
N TYR A 37 7.82 -2.63 -6.53
CA TYR A 37 8.97 -3.29 -5.89
C TYR A 37 9.69 -4.18 -6.89
N LYS A 38 11.00 -3.96 -7.07
CA LYS A 38 11.87 -4.84 -7.86
C LYS A 38 12.60 -5.79 -6.92
N THR A 39 12.29 -7.08 -7.06
CA THR A 39 12.94 -8.16 -6.30
C THR A 39 14.00 -8.85 -7.15
N TYR A 40 14.93 -9.55 -6.50
CA TYR A 40 16.04 -10.19 -7.19
C TYR A 40 15.63 -11.44 -7.99
N ASN A 41 14.63 -12.19 -7.51
CA ASN A 41 14.11 -13.40 -8.17
C ASN A 41 12.70 -13.73 -7.68
N TRP A 42 12.09 -14.75 -8.30
CA TRP A 42 10.73 -15.20 -7.99
C TRP A 42 10.51 -15.58 -6.52
N LYS A 43 11.48 -16.26 -5.89
CA LYS A 43 11.38 -16.62 -4.47
C LYS A 43 11.30 -15.36 -3.59
N GLY A 44 12.11 -14.35 -3.90
CA GLY A 44 12.05 -13.05 -3.21
C GLY A 44 10.71 -12.36 -3.42
N THR A 45 10.16 -12.40 -4.63
CA THR A 45 8.80 -11.89 -4.92
C THR A 45 7.75 -12.54 -4.04
N LEU A 46 7.74 -13.89 -3.95
CA LEU A 46 6.78 -14.61 -3.13
C LEU A 46 6.90 -14.29 -1.63
N MET A 47 8.12 -14.07 -1.12
CA MET A 47 8.31 -13.66 0.27
C MET A 47 7.68 -12.30 0.57
N VAL A 48 7.85 -11.32 -0.33
CA VAL A 48 7.24 -9.99 -0.18
C VAL A 48 5.71 -10.09 -0.26
N VAL A 49 5.18 -10.78 -1.28
CA VAL A 49 3.74 -10.93 -1.49
C VAL A 49 3.06 -11.62 -0.30
N ASN A 50 3.65 -12.69 0.23
CA ASN A 50 3.11 -13.38 1.40
C ASN A 50 3.09 -12.49 2.65
N THR A 51 4.13 -11.68 2.84
CA THR A 51 4.21 -10.74 3.96
C THR A 51 3.13 -9.67 3.85
N ILE A 52 2.96 -9.08 2.67
CA ILE A 52 1.90 -8.10 2.40
C ILE A 52 0.53 -8.73 2.65
N GLY A 53 0.28 -9.94 2.12
CA GLY A 53 -0.99 -10.65 2.30
C GLY A 53 -1.33 -10.89 3.77
N HIS A 54 -0.35 -11.33 4.57
CA HIS A 54 -0.55 -11.51 6.01
C HIS A 54 -0.89 -10.20 6.73
N LEU A 55 -0.15 -9.12 6.47
CA LEU A 55 -0.42 -7.81 7.07
C LEU A 55 -1.76 -7.23 6.64
N SER A 56 -2.15 -7.44 5.38
CA SER A 56 -3.41 -6.96 4.81
C SER A 56 -4.61 -7.62 5.48
N GLU A 57 -4.50 -8.91 5.82
CA GLU A 57 -5.55 -9.65 6.52
C GLU A 57 -5.70 -9.16 7.97
N VAL A 58 -4.59 -8.95 8.68
CA VAL A 58 -4.60 -8.39 10.04
C VAL A 58 -5.19 -6.98 10.05
N ALA A 59 -4.84 -6.15 9.05
CA ALA A 59 -5.37 -4.82 8.90
C ALA A 59 -6.82 -4.79 8.37
N TRP A 60 -7.28 -5.91 7.79
CA TRP A 60 -8.53 -6.00 7.02
C TRP A 60 -8.64 -4.86 5.99
N HIS A 61 -7.58 -4.72 5.19
CA HIS A 61 -7.43 -3.74 4.13
C HIS A 61 -6.55 -4.34 3.04
N HIS A 62 -7.16 -4.83 1.97
CA HIS A 62 -6.49 -5.60 0.94
C HIS A 62 -6.01 -4.70 -0.21
N PRO A 63 -4.74 -4.83 -0.64
CA PRO A 63 -4.23 -4.13 -1.80
C PRO A 63 -4.53 -4.90 -3.08
N ASP A 64 -4.57 -4.17 -4.19
CA ASP A 64 -4.43 -4.76 -5.52
C ASP A 64 -2.95 -4.99 -5.83
N MET A 65 -2.59 -6.24 -6.19
CA MET A 65 -1.21 -6.61 -6.51
C MET A 65 -1.12 -7.26 -7.88
N LEU A 66 -0.23 -6.75 -8.72
CA LEU A 66 0.24 -7.43 -9.93
C LEU A 66 1.61 -8.03 -9.63
N VAL A 67 1.78 -9.31 -9.95
CA VAL A 67 3.01 -10.08 -9.67
C VAL A 67 3.47 -10.74 -10.96
N SER A 68 4.73 -10.49 -11.34
CA SER A 68 5.33 -10.93 -12.61
C SER A 68 6.81 -11.27 -12.46
#